data_AF-A0A2V8TIJ3-F1
#
_entry.id   AF-A0A2V8TIJ3-F1
#
_cell.length_a   1.000
_cell.length_b   1.000
_cell.length_c   1.000
_cell.angle_alpha   90.00
_cell.angle_beta   90.00
_cell.angle_gamma   90.00
#
_symmetry.space_group_name_H-M   'P 1'
#
loop_
_entity.id
_entity.type
_entity.pdbx_description
1 polymer ?
#
loop_
_entity_poly.entity_id
_entity_poly.type
_entity_poly.pdbx_seq_one_letter_code
_entity_poly.pdbx_strand_id
1 'polypeptide(L)'
;MTSTLKQFKARAFTRPKVKKAYDDLAEEFAFLDEVLKARAESGLSQAEVAARAGTTQSAIARLESAAPKHSPSIATLRRYAKALGYKLEVRLVKEERPPTTRSRQRKIGAPSRRSA
;
A
#
# COMPACT_ATOMS: atom_id res chain seq x y z
N MET A 1 -26.46 23.01 3.36
CA MET A 1 -25.51 22.56 4.42
C MET A 1 -24.51 21.56 3.81
N THR A 2 -23.50 22.03 3.09
CA THR A 2 -22.45 21.18 2.53
C THR A 2 -21.46 20.85 3.65
N SER A 3 -21.57 19.65 4.24
CA SER A 3 -20.52 19.18 5.16
C SER A 3 -19.20 19.06 4.40
N THR A 4 -18.12 19.57 4.99
CA THR A 4 -16.78 19.41 4.45
C THR A 4 -16.37 17.93 4.44
N LEU A 5 -15.44 17.54 3.56
CA LEU A 5 -14.92 16.17 3.51
C LEU A 5 -14.40 15.70 4.88
N LYS A 6 -13.75 16.60 5.63
CA LYS A 6 -13.23 16.34 6.98
C LYS A 6 -14.36 16.00 7.96
N GLN A 7 -15.45 16.77 7.95
CA GLN A 7 -16.61 16.53 8.81
C GLN A 7 -17.35 15.24 8.43
N PHE A 8 -17.48 14.96 7.13
CA PHE A 8 -18.07 13.72 6.65
C PHE A 8 -17.26 12.49 7.08
N LYS A 9 -15.94 12.51 6.90
CA LYS A 9 -15.03 11.43 7.31
C LYS A 9 -15.10 11.15 8.81
N ALA A 10 -15.08 12.21 9.63
CA ALA A 10 -15.21 12.07 11.09
C ALA A 10 -16.54 11.40 11.48
N ARG A 11 -17.65 11.79 10.86
CA ARG A 11 -18.96 11.15 11.09
C ARG A 11 -18.99 9.71 10.60
N ALA A 12 -18.36 9.39 9.47
CA ALA A 12 -18.34 8.04 8.93
C ALA A 12 -17.55 7.07 9.85
N PHE A 13 -16.47 7.55 10.47
CA PHE A 13 -15.61 6.76 11.35
C PHE A 13 -16.23 6.47 12.73
N THR A 14 -17.35 7.08 13.09
CA THR A 14 -18.11 6.67 14.29
C THR A 14 -18.69 5.26 14.14
N ARG A 15 -18.84 4.75 12.90
CA ARG A 15 -19.30 3.40 12.60
C ARG A 15 -18.09 2.45 12.58
N PRO A 16 -17.96 1.49 13.52
CA PRO A 16 -16.76 0.66 13.65
C PRO A 16 -16.45 -0.17 12.39
N LYS A 17 -17.48 -0.68 11.70
CA LYS A 17 -17.30 -1.42 10.44
C LYS A 17 -16.71 -0.55 9.33
N VAL A 18 -17.06 0.72 9.28
CA VAL A 18 -16.53 1.68 8.30
C VAL A 18 -15.09 2.01 8.62
N LYS A 19 -14.79 2.30 9.89
CA LYS A 19 -13.42 2.56 10.33
C LYS A 19 -12.51 1.36 10.04
N LYS A 20 -12.94 0.15 10.41
CA LYS A 20 -12.17 -1.07 10.15
C LYS A 20 -11.91 -1.26 8.65
N ALA A 21 -12.94 -1.19 7.81
CA ALA A 21 -12.76 -1.33 6.36
C ALA A 21 -11.87 -0.24 5.74
N TYR A 22 -11.82 0.96 6.35
CA TYR A 22 -10.91 2.03 5.93
C TYR A 22 -9.47 1.76 6.39
N ASP A 23 -9.28 1.32 7.64
CA ASP A 23 -7.97 0.95 8.18
C ASP A 23 -7.37 -0.25 7.43
N ASP A 24 -8.21 -1.22 7.03
CA ASP A 24 -7.82 -2.39 6.22
C ASP A 24 -7.29 -1.99 4.83
N LEU A 25 -7.54 -0.75 4.36
CA LEU A 25 -7.03 -0.20 3.08
C LEU A 25 -5.78 0.68 3.25
N ALA A 26 -5.21 0.74 4.46
CA ALA A 26 -4.11 1.66 4.76
C ALA A 26 -2.86 1.41 3.89
N GLU A 27 -2.57 0.15 3.55
CA GLU A 27 -1.43 -0.22 2.71
C GLU A 27 -1.62 0.27 1.26
N GLU A 28 -2.82 0.10 0.70
CA GLU A 28 -3.15 0.59 -0.64
C GLU A 28 -3.12 2.12 -0.72
N PHE A 29 -3.60 2.80 0.33
CA PHE A 29 -3.50 4.26 0.40
C PHE A 29 -2.05 4.72 0.50
N ALA A 30 -1.21 4.07 1.30
CA ALA A 30 0.20 4.41 1.40
C ALA A 30 0.93 4.27 0.05
N PHE A 31 0.64 3.19 -0.69
CA PHE A 31 1.16 3.02 -2.05
C PHE A 31 0.64 4.12 -3.00
N LEU A 32 -0.66 4.41 -2.96
CA LEU A 32 -1.27 5.41 -3.84
C LEU A 32 -0.72 6.82 -3.58
N ASP A 33 -0.53 7.19 -2.32
CA ASP A 33 0.02 8.49 -1.93
C ASP A 33 1.42 8.69 -2.51
N GLU A 34 2.28 7.68 -2.49
CA GLU A 34 3.63 7.74 -3.08
C GLU A 34 3.59 7.97 -4.60
N VAL A 35 2.72 7.23 -5.30
CA VAL A 35 2.53 7.34 -6.75
C VAL A 35 2.02 8.74 -7.14
N LEU A 36 0.98 9.21 -6.45
CA LEU A 36 0.37 10.52 -6.75
C LEU A 36 1.31 11.67 -6.41
N LYS A 37 2.07 11.56 -5.32
CA LYS A 37 3.08 12.54 -4.95
C LYS A 37 4.18 12.63 -6.01
N ALA A 38 4.73 11.50 -6.45
CA ALA A 38 5.76 11.49 -7.49
C ALA A 38 5.26 12.13 -8.80
N ARG A 39 4.00 11.88 -9.19
CA ARG A 39 3.42 12.55 -10.36
C ARG A 39 3.24 14.05 -10.13
N ALA A 40 2.72 14.47 -8.98
CA ALA A 40 2.54 15.89 -8.65
C ALA A 40 3.87 16.64 -8.72
N GLU A 41 4.95 16.07 -8.17
CA GLU A 41 6.30 16.63 -8.20
C GLU A 41 6.89 16.69 -9.62
N SER A 42 6.52 15.75 -10.50
CA SER A 42 6.95 15.78 -11.90
C SER A 42 6.27 16.86 -12.75
N GLY A 43 5.15 17.42 -12.28
CA GLY A 43 4.34 18.38 -13.03
C GLY A 43 3.56 17.81 -14.22
N LEU A 44 3.51 16.47 -14.38
CA LEU A 44 2.89 15.82 -15.53
C LEU A 44 1.41 15.47 -15.29
N SER A 45 0.59 15.67 -16.31
CA SER A 45 -0.75 15.10 -16.41
C SER A 45 -0.70 13.60 -16.68
N GLN A 46 -1.80 12.88 -16.38
CA GLN A 46 -1.89 11.44 -16.66
C GLN A 46 -1.68 11.10 -18.14
N ALA A 47 -2.13 11.98 -19.05
CA ALA A 47 -1.95 11.80 -20.49
C ALA A 47 -0.48 11.90 -20.91
N GLU A 48 0.27 12.85 -20.33
CA GLU A 48 1.70 13.00 -20.60
C GLU A 48 2.52 11.85 -20.03
N VAL A 49 2.17 11.37 -18.83
CA VAL A 49 2.80 10.17 -18.27
C VAL A 49 2.54 8.97 -19.17
N ALA A 50 1.30 8.82 -19.68
CA ALA A 50 0.94 7.72 -20.58
C ALA A 50 1.77 7.76 -21.87
N ALA A 51 1.91 8.94 -22.49
CA ALA A 51 2.72 9.14 -23.68
C ALA A 51 4.20 8.76 -23.43
N ARG A 52 4.77 9.21 -22.31
CA ARG A 52 6.16 8.89 -21.93
C ARG A 52 6.37 7.41 -21.56
N ALA A 53 5.37 6.79 -20.94
CA ALA A 53 5.42 5.38 -20.53
C ALA A 53 5.11 4.40 -21.69
N GLY A 54 4.66 4.90 -22.85
CA GLY A 54 4.25 4.08 -23.98
C GLY A 54 2.98 3.27 -23.67
N THR A 55 1.98 3.90 -23.05
CA THR A 55 0.70 3.26 -22.68
C THR A 55 -0.47 4.24 -22.83
N THR A 56 -1.68 3.83 -22.44
CA THR A 56 -2.88 4.67 -22.53
C THR A 56 -3.12 5.47 -21.25
N GLN A 57 -3.79 6.63 -21.35
CA GLN A 57 -4.21 7.40 -20.17
C GLN A 57 -5.09 6.57 -19.24
N SER A 58 -5.96 5.69 -19.77
CA SER A 58 -6.79 4.78 -18.98
C SER A 58 -5.98 3.74 -18.21
N ALA A 59 -4.84 3.29 -18.74
CA ALA A 59 -3.93 2.40 -18.03
C ALA A 59 -3.21 3.12 -16.88
N ILE A 60 -2.81 4.38 -17.09
CA ILE A 60 -2.24 5.24 -16.03
C ILE A 60 -3.29 5.53 -14.95
N ALA A 61 -4.50 5.93 -15.33
CA ALA A 61 -5.59 6.20 -14.38
C ALA A 61 -5.94 4.97 -13.53
N ARG A 62 -5.87 3.77 -14.11
CA ARG A 62 -6.07 2.51 -13.36
C ARG A 62 -4.91 2.22 -12.40
N LEU A 63 -3.67 2.54 -12.77
CA LEU A 63 -2.52 2.43 -11.88
C LEU A 63 -2.66 3.40 -10.70
N GLU A 64 -3.04 4.65 -10.98
CA GLU A 64 -3.25 5.73 -10.00
C GLU A 64 -4.58 5.65 -9.24
N SER A 65 -5.40 4.62 -9.46
CA SER A 65 -6.57 4.36 -8.62
C SER A 65 -6.33 3.23 -7.62
N ALA A 66 -5.18 2.55 -7.70
CA ALA A 66 -4.76 1.46 -6.80
C ALA A 66 -5.89 0.45 -6.52
N ALA A 67 -6.63 0.07 -7.57
CA ALA A 67 -7.77 -0.82 -7.41
C ALA A 67 -7.35 -2.19 -6.83
N PRO A 68 -7.92 -2.67 -5.70
CA PRO A 68 -7.47 -3.88 -5.00
C PRO A 68 -7.46 -5.16 -5.86
N LYS A 69 -8.30 -5.20 -6.90
CA LYS A 69 -8.39 -6.37 -7.81
C LYS A 69 -7.31 -6.41 -8.88
N HIS A 70 -6.56 -5.33 -9.09
CA HIS A 70 -5.65 -5.19 -10.23
C HIS A 70 -4.34 -4.51 -9.82
N SER A 71 -3.52 -5.20 -9.03
CA SER A 71 -2.18 -4.72 -8.69
C SER A 71 -1.30 -4.62 -9.94
N PRO A 72 -0.64 -3.47 -10.19
CA PRO A 72 0.26 -3.33 -11.32
C PRO A 72 1.49 -4.23 -11.17
N SER A 73 2.02 -4.73 -12.29
CA SER A 73 3.27 -5.47 -12.26
C SER A 73 4.46 -4.56 -11.92
N ILE A 74 5.54 -5.14 -11.37
CA ILE A 74 6.81 -4.43 -11.15
C ILE A 74 7.32 -3.77 -12.45
N ALA A 75 7.11 -4.43 -13.60
CA ALA A 75 7.49 -3.89 -14.89
C ALA A 75 6.69 -2.63 -15.24
N THR A 76 5.40 -2.59 -14.92
CA THR A 76 4.53 -1.42 -15.08
C THR A 76 5.00 -0.27 -14.19
N LEU A 77 5.26 -0.55 -12.90
CA LEU A 77 5.76 0.44 -11.95
C LEU A 77 7.11 1.04 -12.40
N ARG A 78 7.99 0.21 -12.95
CA ARG A 78 9.29 0.66 -13.48
C ARG A 78 9.12 1.62 -14.67
N ARG A 79 8.21 1.32 -15.60
CA ARG A 79 7.92 2.21 -16.75
C ARG A 79 7.30 3.51 -16.29
N TYR A 80 6.37 3.45 -15.34
CA TYR A 80 5.76 4.61 -14.72
C TYR A 80 6.81 5.52 -14.06
N ALA A 81 7.64 4.97 -13.18
CA ALA A 81 8.72 5.71 -12.54
C ALA A 81 9.66 6.35 -13.57
N LYS A 82 10.08 5.61 -14.60
CA LYS A 82 10.94 6.14 -15.67
C LYS A 82 10.28 7.29 -16.44
N ALA A 83 8.99 7.21 -16.72
CA ALA A 83 8.23 8.28 -17.39
C ALA A 83 8.20 9.59 -16.57
N LEU A 84 8.21 9.46 -15.24
CA LEU A 84 8.28 10.57 -14.30
C LEU A 84 9.73 11.06 -14.03
N GLY A 85 10.76 10.36 -14.51
CA GLY A 85 12.17 10.66 -14.19
C GLY A 85 12.69 10.04 -12.89
N TYR A 86 11.96 9.09 -12.32
CA TYR A 86 12.32 8.38 -11.08
C TYR A 86 12.88 6.97 -11.36
N LYS A 87 13.52 6.41 -10.34
CA LYS A 87 13.91 5.00 -10.27
C LYS A 87 13.00 4.26 -9.29
N LEU A 88 12.49 3.09 -9.68
CA LEU A 88 11.75 2.22 -8.77
C LEU A 88 12.69 1.54 -7.79
N GLU A 89 12.42 1.68 -6.50
CA GLU A 89 13.09 0.94 -5.43
C GLU A 89 12.05 0.16 -4.62
N VAL A 90 12.33 -1.12 -4.32
CA VAL A 90 11.44 -1.99 -3.56
C VAL A 90 12.20 -2.45 -2.32
N ARG A 91 11.61 -2.20 -1.14
CA ARG A 91 12.17 -2.58 0.16
C ARG A 91 11.20 -3.49 0.89
N LEU A 92 11.71 -4.58 1.47
CA LEU A 92 10.95 -5.40 2.39
C LEU A 92 11.07 -4.81 3.80
N VAL A 93 9.93 -4.57 4.45
CA VAL A 93 9.87 -4.14 5.84
C VAL A 93 9.39 -5.31 6.70
N LYS A 94 9.94 -5.44 7.91
CA LYS A 94 9.48 -6.46 8.85
C LYS A 94 8.12 -6.02 9.40
N GLU A 95 7.12 -6.84 9.17
CA GLU A 95 5.84 -6.72 9.86
C GLU A 95 6.01 -7.20 11.30
N GLU A 96 5.68 -6.36 12.27
CA GLU A 96 5.60 -6.77 13.67
C GLU A 96 4.38 -7.67 13.86
N ARG A 97 4.52 -8.98 13.57
CA ARG A 97 3.49 -9.94 13.93
C ARG A 97 3.40 -10.05 15.45
N PRO A 98 2.20 -9.92 16.05
CA PRO A 98 2.04 -10.28 17.45
C PRO A 98 2.45 -11.74 17.64
N PRO A 99 3.17 -12.08 18.73
CA PRO A 99 3.71 -13.41 18.92
C PRO A 99 2.59 -14.44 18.87
N THR A 100 2.64 -15.32 17.88
CA THR A 100 1.68 -16.42 17.80
C THR A 100 1.87 -17.33 19.00
N THR A 101 0.77 -17.64 19.67
CA THR A 101 0.64 -18.43 20.91
C THR A 101 1.34 -19.80 20.85
N ARG A 102 1.70 -20.28 19.65
CA ARG A 102 2.37 -21.56 19.39
C ARG A 102 3.81 -21.67 19.91
N SER A 103 4.48 -20.55 20.19
CA SER A 103 5.88 -20.57 20.67
C SER A 103 6.03 -20.88 22.17
N ARG A 104 4.95 -20.82 22.96
CA ARG A 104 4.99 -21.14 24.40
C ARG A 104 5.10 -22.63 24.70
N GLN A 105 4.67 -23.52 23.80
CA GLN A 105 4.56 -24.95 24.09
C GLN A 105 5.82 -25.77 23.82
N ARG A 106 6.84 -25.22 23.13
CA ARG A 106 8.10 -25.93 22.84
C ARG A 106 9.19 -25.79 23.91
N LYS A 107 8.99 -25.01 24.98
CA LYS A 107 9.98 -24.86 26.07
C LYS A 107 9.74 -25.75 27.29
N ILE A 108 8.73 -26.61 27.30
CA ILE A 108 8.46 -27.55 28.40
C ILE A 108 8.73 -28.98 27.87
N GLY A 109 9.98 -29.42 27.89
CA GLY A 109 10.30 -30.80 27.49
C GLY A 109 11.74 -31.04 27.07
N ALA A 110 12.69 -30.87 27.98
CA ALA A 110 13.99 -31.54 27.89
C ALA A 110 14.34 -32.10 29.27
N PRO A 111 14.34 -33.44 29.48
CA PRO A 111 14.79 -33.99 30.74
C PRO A 111 16.31 -33.89 30.82
N SER A 112 16.77 -33.26 31.90
CA SER A 112 18.17 -33.23 32.33
C SER A 112 18.68 -34.67 32.50
N ARG A 113 19.56 -35.10 31.60
CA ARG A 113 20.45 -36.25 31.87
C ARG A 113 21.36 -35.85 33.04
N ARG A 114 21.05 -36.33 34.25
CA ARG A 114 22.02 -36.41 35.33
C ARG A 114 22.58 -37.83 35.36
N SER A 115 23.88 -37.86 35.14
CA SER A 115 24.83 -38.93 35.33
C SER A 115 24.84 -39.46 36.78
N ALA A 116 24.83 -40.78 36.91
CA ALA A 116 25.46 -41.55 37.99
C ALA A 116 25.78 -42.94 37.43
#